data_AF-A0A1S9PGQ1-F1
#
_entry.id   AF-A0A1S9PGQ1-F1
#
_cell.length_a   1.000
_cell.length_b   1.000
_cell.length_c   1.000
_cell.angle_alpha   90.00
_cell.angle_beta   90.00
_cell.angle_gamma   90.00
#
_symmetry.space_group_name_H-M   'P 1'
#
loop_
_entity.id
_entity.type
_entity.pdbx_description
1 polymer ?
#
loop_
_entity_poly.entity_id
_entity_poly.type
_entity_poly.pdbx_seq_one_letter_code
_entity_poly.pdbx_strand_id
1 'polypeptide(L)'
;MTPLFFTVGADLPVMVIPNTEAHLDGHAVLTYTYNIYRDNGFEDAATLKLKEKELLLDKKTSPNYMGYITFERPGTLFTYTADGNHDLSTEEVKEVIDNISHYRDHPGLLDV
;
A
#
# COMPACT_ATOMS: atom_id res chain seq x y z
N MET A 1 10.21 -5.76 3.90
CA MET A 1 8.93 -5.09 4.20
C MET A 1 7.86 -6.16 4.14
N THR A 2 6.92 -6.20 5.07
CA THR A 2 5.89 -7.26 5.10
C THR A 2 4.67 -6.73 4.35
N PRO A 3 4.22 -7.39 3.26
CA PRO A 3 2.97 -7.05 2.61
C PRO A 3 1.79 -7.35 3.54
N LEU A 4 0.79 -6.49 3.48
CA LEU A 4 -0.44 -6.58 4.25
C LEU A 4 -1.53 -7.12 3.34
N PHE A 5 -2.31 -8.06 3.84
CA PHE A 5 -3.45 -8.64 3.14
C PHE A 5 -4.67 -8.48 4.01
N PHE A 6 -5.70 -7.83 3.48
CA PHE A 6 -6.97 -7.63 4.17
C PHE A 6 -8.08 -7.38 3.16
N THR A 7 -9.32 -7.42 3.62
CA THR A 7 -10.50 -7.19 2.79
C THR A 7 -11.08 -5.82 3.13
N VAL A 8 -11.48 -5.05 2.12
CA VAL A 8 -12.15 -3.74 2.29
C VAL A 8 -13.52 -3.72 1.61
N GLY A 9 -14.37 -2.81 2.04
CA GLY A 9 -15.74 -2.70 1.54
C GLY A 9 -16.56 -3.95 1.81
N ALA A 10 -17.32 -4.40 0.81
CA ALA A 10 -18.26 -5.52 0.96
C ALA A 10 -17.57 -6.90 0.97
N ASP A 11 -16.56 -7.10 0.12
CA ASP A 11 -15.75 -8.33 0.02
C ASP A 11 -14.59 -8.13 -0.99
N LEU A 12 -13.90 -6.98 -0.98
CA LEU A 12 -12.80 -6.72 -1.91
C LEU A 12 -11.46 -7.07 -1.26
N PRO A 13 -10.83 -8.21 -1.62
CA PRO A 13 -9.52 -8.57 -1.10
C PRO A 13 -8.45 -7.66 -1.71
N VAL A 14 -7.69 -7.00 -0.84
CA VAL A 14 -6.63 -6.07 -1.21
C VAL A 14 -5.31 -6.47 -0.59
N MET A 15 -4.27 -6.24 -1.36
CA MET A 15 -2.88 -6.45 -0.99
C MET A 15 -2.18 -5.10 -0.97
N VAL A 16 -1.62 -4.74 0.18
CA VAL A 16 -0.88 -3.49 0.35
C VAL A 16 0.59 -3.78 0.57
N ILE A 17 1.44 -3.29 -0.33
CA ILE A 17 2.89 -3.42 -0.21
C ILE A 17 3.47 -2.07 0.25
N PRO A 18 3.95 -1.97 1.50
CA PRO A 18 4.63 -0.78 1.94
C PRO A 18 5.98 -0.67 1.23
N ASN A 19 6.22 0.51 0.65
CA ASN A 19 7.50 0.97 0.11
C ASN A 19 7.91 2.20 0.92
N THR A 20 9.16 2.28 1.36
CA THR A 20 9.65 3.45 2.09
C THR A 20 10.71 4.14 1.24
N GLU A 21 10.43 5.38 0.87
CA GLU A 21 11.31 6.24 0.12
C GLU A 21 11.82 7.32 1.06
N ALA A 22 13.11 7.24 1.39
CA ALA A 22 13.78 8.28 2.16
C ALA A 22 14.36 9.29 1.18
N HIS A 23 13.77 10.49 1.12
CA HIS A 23 14.34 11.59 0.35
C HIS A 23 15.28 12.40 1.25
N LEU A 24 16.57 12.42 0.91
CA LEU A 24 17.62 13.19 1.59
C LEU A 24 17.93 14.45 0.76
N ASP A 25 16.94 15.32 0.59
CA ASP A 25 17.13 16.62 -0.08
C ASP A 25 17.10 17.74 0.97
N GLY A 26 18.19 17.83 1.76
CA GLY A 26 18.40 18.87 2.79
C GLY A 26 17.51 18.81 4.04
N HIS A 27 16.32 18.18 3.97
CA HIS A 27 15.44 17.83 5.08
C HIS A 27 15.15 16.33 5.01
N ALA A 28 15.35 15.60 6.10
CA ALA A 28 15.04 14.18 6.18
C ALA A 28 13.51 13.99 6.26
N VAL A 29 12.85 13.91 5.10
CA VAL A 29 11.43 13.53 5.01
C VAL A 29 11.38 12.04 4.70
N LEU A 30 10.65 11.31 5.54
CA LEU A 30 10.37 9.89 5.32
C LEU A 30 9.02 9.79 4.63
N THR A 31 9.03 9.42 3.35
CA THR A 31 7.81 9.17 2.58
C THR A 31 7.54 7.68 2.57
N TYR A 32 6.40 7.29 3.13
CA TYR A 32 5.91 5.93 3.13
C TYR A 32 4.85 5.81 2.04
N THR A 33 5.16 5.03 1.01
CA THR A 33 4.30 4.76 -0.14
C THR A 33 3.70 3.37 -0.01
N TYR A 34 2.42 3.27 0.29
CA TYR A 34 1.68 2.01 0.41
C TYR A 34 0.99 1.71 -0.92
N ASN A 35 1.54 0.77 -1.68
CA ASN A 35 1.01 0.42 -2.99
C ASN A 35 -0.10 -0.61 -2.84
N ILE A 36 -1.25 -0.34 -3.44
CA ILE A 36 -2.46 -1.13 -3.29
C ILE A 36 -2.70 -1.91 -4.57
N TYR A 37 -2.82 -3.21 -4.39
CA TYR A 37 -3.14 -4.18 -5.43
C TYR A 37 -4.41 -4.90 -5.05
N ARG A 38 -5.17 -5.31 -6.04
CA ARG A 38 -6.22 -6.30 -5.85
C ARG A 38 -5.58 -7.67 -5.63
N ASP A 39 -5.95 -8.32 -4.54
CA ASP A 39 -5.61 -9.72 -4.32
C ASP A 39 -6.57 -10.58 -5.14
N ASN A 40 -6.02 -11.44 -6.00
CA ASN A 40 -6.82 -12.36 -6.81
C ASN A 40 -6.82 -13.78 -6.21
N GLY A 41 -6.38 -13.96 -4.97
CA GLY A 41 -6.30 -15.26 -4.29
C GLY A 41 -5.24 -16.23 -4.81
N PHE A 42 -4.44 -15.85 -5.81
CA PHE A 42 -3.41 -16.68 -6.46
C PHE A 42 -2.03 -15.99 -6.46
N GLU A 43 -1.73 -15.20 -5.44
CA GLU A 43 -0.45 -14.50 -5.35
C GLU A 43 0.62 -15.41 -4.74
N ASP A 44 1.31 -16.16 -5.59
CA ASP A 44 2.48 -16.95 -5.20
C ASP A 44 3.66 -16.02 -4.82
N ALA A 45 4.62 -16.53 -4.02
CA ALA A 45 5.80 -15.77 -3.60
C ALA A 45 6.61 -15.22 -4.80
N ALA A 46 6.54 -15.87 -5.95
CA ALA A 46 7.13 -15.37 -7.20
C ALA A 46 6.42 -14.10 -7.72
N THR A 47 5.09 -14.07 -7.67
CA THR A 47 4.27 -12.92 -8.08
C THR A 47 4.50 -11.74 -7.14
N LEU A 48 4.56 -12.02 -5.84
CA LEU A 48 4.90 -11.04 -4.80
C LEU A 48 6.22 -10.32 -5.10
N LYS A 49 7.27 -11.10 -5.37
CA LYS A 49 8.60 -10.57 -5.72
C LYS A 49 8.60 -9.78 -7.02
N LEU A 50 7.76 -10.15 -7.98
CA LEU A 50 7.61 -9.40 -9.22
C LEU A 50 7.00 -8.03 -8.94
N LYS A 51 5.92 -7.99 -8.16
CA LYS A 51 5.26 -6.75 -7.74
C LYS A 51 6.19 -5.86 -6.93
N GLU A 52 6.94 -6.41 -5.98
CA GLU A 52 7.96 -5.68 -5.21
C GLU A 52 9.03 -5.06 -6.13
N LYS A 53 9.43 -5.75 -7.20
CA LYS A 53 10.34 -5.19 -8.21
C LYS A 53 9.67 -4.11 -9.05
N GLU A 54 8.38 -4.24 -9.36
CA GLU A 54 7.61 -3.20 -10.04
C GLU A 54 7.45 -1.92 -9.20
N LEU A 55 7.52 -2.00 -7.87
CA LEU A 55 7.52 -0.80 -7.02
C LEU A 55 8.69 0.13 -7.29
N LEU A 56 9.82 -0.43 -7.73
CA LEU A 56 11.03 0.31 -8.11
C LEU A 56 10.95 0.84 -9.55
N LEU A 57 9.92 0.46 -10.32
CA LEU A 57 9.72 0.93 -11.68
C LEU A 57 8.85 2.18 -11.66
N ASP A 58 9.25 3.16 -12.46
CA ASP A 58 8.51 4.42 -12.66
C ASP A 58 7.09 4.17 -13.20
N LYS A 59 6.92 3.09 -13.97
CA LYS A 59 5.62 2.67 -14.53
C LYS A 59 5.27 1.26 -14.11
N LYS A 60 4.16 1.14 -13.38
CA LYS A 60 3.61 -0.14 -12.94
C LYS A 60 2.77 -0.72 -14.07
N THR A 61 3.06 -1.98 -14.43
CA THR A 61 2.36 -2.68 -15.52
C THR A 61 1.35 -3.72 -15.01
N SER A 62 1.33 -3.93 -13.69
CA SER A 62 0.38 -4.81 -13.01
C SER A 62 -1.08 -4.44 -13.33
N PRO A 63 -1.87 -5.33 -13.96
CA PRO A 63 -3.29 -5.07 -14.22
C PRO A 63 -4.13 -5.03 -12.93
N ASN A 64 -3.61 -5.63 -11.85
CA ASN A 64 -4.24 -5.63 -10.53
C ASN A 64 -3.86 -4.42 -9.69
N TYR A 65 -3.10 -3.46 -10.24
CA TYR A 65 -2.73 -2.25 -9.52
C TYR A 65 -3.93 -1.30 -9.43
N MET A 66 -4.22 -0.84 -8.21
CA MET A 66 -5.35 0.04 -7.91
C MET A 66 -4.90 1.48 -7.60
N GLY A 67 -3.66 1.63 -7.15
CA GLY A 67 -3.08 2.93 -6.80
C GLY A 67 -2.15 2.84 -5.61
N TYR A 68 -1.90 3.96 -4.96
CA TYR A 68 -1.01 4.02 -3.81
C TYR A 68 -1.42 5.11 -2.83
N ILE A 69 -1.08 4.91 -1.56
CA ILE A 69 -1.23 5.91 -0.51
C ILE A 69 0.15 6.39 -0.11
N THR A 70 0.41 7.69 -0.18
CA THR A 70 1.62 8.29 0.37
C THR A 70 1.36 8.88 1.75
N PHE A 71 2.35 8.77 2.62
CA PHE A 71 2.36 9.32 3.95
C PHE A 71 3.75 9.90 4.25
N GLU A 72 3.83 11.19 4.50
CA GLU A 72 5.10 11.90 4.73
C GLU A 72 5.28 12.22 6.20
N ARG A 73 6.40 11.86 6.84
CA ARG A 73 6.76 12.35 8.20
C ARG A 73 7.70 13.55 8.15
N PRO A 74 7.52 14.58 9.01
CA PRO A 74 6.66 14.63 10.20
C PRO A 74 5.16 14.95 9.96
N GLY A 75 4.71 15.02 8.70
CA GLY A 75 3.30 15.17 8.38
C GLY A 75 2.43 13.99 8.87
N THR A 76 1.12 14.24 8.89
CA THR A 76 0.07 13.24 9.16
C THR A 76 -0.86 13.07 7.96
N LEU A 77 -0.51 13.63 6.81
CA LEU A 77 -1.33 13.61 5.63
C LEU A 77 -1.18 12.27 4.90
N PHE A 78 -2.28 11.54 4.81
CA PHE A 78 -2.41 10.39 3.93
C PHE A 78 -3.00 10.88 2.61
N THR A 79 -2.27 10.68 1.52
CA THR A 79 -2.72 11.05 0.18
C THR A 79 -2.93 9.78 -0.63
N TYR A 80 -4.16 9.52 -1.06
CA TYR A 80 -4.45 8.43 -1.98
C TYR A 80 -4.37 8.91 -3.42
N THR A 81 -3.55 8.24 -4.22
CA THR A 81 -3.44 8.43 -5.66
C THR A 81 -3.97 7.19 -6.38
N ALA A 82 -5.11 7.35 -7.05
CA ALA A 82 -5.68 6.34 -7.94
C ALA A 82 -4.89 6.33 -9.27
N ASP A 83 -3.80 5.57 -9.31
CA ASP A 83 -2.94 5.37 -10.48
C ASP A 83 -3.14 3.98 -11.12
N GLY A 84 -4.18 3.27 -10.67
CA GLY A 84 -4.51 1.92 -11.12
C GLY A 84 -5.58 1.84 -12.21
N ASN A 85 -5.89 0.61 -12.63
CA ASN A 85 -7.03 0.34 -13.52
C ASN A 85 -8.38 0.31 -12.77
N HIS A 86 -8.33 0.18 -11.45
CA HIS A 86 -9.51 0.13 -10.59
C HIS A 86 -9.27 1.04 -9.39
N ASP A 87 -10.01 2.14 -9.33
CA ASP A 87 -10.00 3.06 -8.20
C ASP A 87 -10.75 2.46 -7.00
N LEU A 88 -10.25 2.79 -5.80
CA LEU A 88 -10.94 2.50 -4.55
C LEU A 88 -11.92 3.63 -4.25
N SER A 89 -13.11 3.27 -3.78
CA SER A 89 -14.09 4.22 -3.27
C SER A 89 -13.56 4.92 -2.03
N THR A 90 -14.10 6.09 -1.71
CA THR A 90 -13.68 6.85 -0.52
C THR A 90 -13.81 6.06 0.79
N GLU A 91 -14.80 5.17 0.89
CA GLU A 91 -14.98 4.28 2.04
C GLU A 91 -13.85 3.25 2.13
N GLU A 92 -13.55 2.57 1.03
CA GLU A 92 -12.47 1.57 0.94
C GLU A 92 -11.10 2.20 1.23
N VAL A 93 -10.84 3.41 0.69
CA VAL A 93 -9.61 4.15 0.98
C VAL A 93 -9.47 4.43 2.48
N LYS A 94 -10.54 4.82 3.16
CA LYS A 94 -10.51 5.05 4.62
C LYS A 94 -10.19 3.76 5.37
N GLU A 95 -10.79 2.65 4.99
CA GLU A 95 -10.50 1.34 5.60
C GLU A 95 -9.04 0.93 5.38
N VAL A 96 -8.50 1.14 4.18
CA VAL A 96 -7.07 0.89 3.89
C VAL A 96 -6.18 1.75 4.79
N ILE A 97 -6.45 3.05 4.89
CA ILE A 97 -5.66 3.97 5.73
C ILE A 97 -5.75 3.56 7.19
N ASP A 98 -6.93 3.17 7.68
CA ASP A 98 -7.13 2.71 9.06
C ASP A 98 -6.31 1.45 9.35
N ASN A 99 -6.39 0.44 8.48
CA ASN A 99 -5.59 -0.79 8.57
C ASN A 99 -4.08 -0.51 8.58
N ILE A 100 -3.61 0.38 7.69
CA ILE A 100 -2.19 0.79 7.62
C ILE A 100 -1.78 1.51 8.90
N SER A 101 -2.60 2.44 9.37
CA SER A 101 -2.34 3.20 10.59
C SER A 101 -2.31 2.28 11.81
N HIS A 102 -3.25 1.35 11.91
CA HIS A 102 -3.32 0.36 12.98
C HIS A 102 -2.09 -0.56 12.98
N TYR A 103 -1.68 -1.08 11.81
CA TYR A 103 -0.45 -1.87 11.68
C TYR A 103 0.82 -1.08 12.07
N ARG A 104 0.86 0.22 11.76
CA ARG A 104 2.00 1.08 12.06
C ARG A 104 2.08 1.47 13.54
N ASP A 105 0.94 1.74 14.16
CA ASP A 105 0.84 2.12 15.57
C ASP A 105 1.08 0.89 16.47
N HIS A 106 0.61 -0.28 16.04
CA HIS A 106 0.76 -1.55 16.73
C HIS A 106 1.57 -2.56 15.88
N PRO A 107 2.91 -2.44 15.80
CA PRO A 107 3.76 -3.35 15.03
C PRO A 107 3.87 -4.80 15.60
N GLY A 108 2.84 -5.29 16.29
CA GLY A 108 2.86 -6.62 16.93
C GLY A 108 1.50 -7.20 17.34
N LEU A 109 0.38 -6.71 16.80
CA LEU A 109 -0.98 -7.13 17.21
C LEU A 109 -1.74 -7.92 16.14
N LEU A 110 -1.05 -8.70 15.30
CA LEU A 110 -1.66 -9.73 14.45
C LEU A 110 -1.28 -11.13 14.96
N ASP A 111 -1.43 -11.34 16.27
CA ASP A 111 -1.46 -12.67 16.87
C ASP A 111 -2.68 -12.72 17.77
N VAL A 112 -3.82 -13.18 17.24
CA VAL A 112 -4.87 -13.97 17.91
C VAL A 112 -5.82 -14.58 16.88
#